data_AF-A0A814EZC8-F1
#
_entry.id   AF-A0A814EZC8-F1
#
_cell.length_a   1.000
_cell.length_b   1.000
_cell.length_c   1.000
_cell.angle_alpha   90.00
_cell.angle_beta   90.00
_cell.angle_gamma   90.00
#
_symmetry.space_group_name_H-M   'P 1'
#
loop_
_entity.id
_entity.type
_entity.pdbx_description
1 polymer ?
#
loop_
_entity_poly.entity_id
_entity_poly.type
_entity_poly.pdbx_seq_one_letter_code
_entity_poly.pdbx_strand_id
1 'polypeptide(L)' 'MITLEKSEVTLGKPIDWPSFGWDNEYGTEKRIVEPFSASSMLISNKEFYQFVIASGYTQQRYWSNDG' A
#
# COMPACT_ATOMS: atom_id res chain seq x y z
N MET A 1 5.17 10.63 -7.65
CA MET A 1 4.13 10.39 -6.62
C MET A 1 2.82 10.89 -7.18
N ILE A 2 1.74 10.14 -7.00
CA ILE A 2 0.37 10.54 -7.27
C ILE A 2 -0.23 10.99 -5.94
N THR A 3 -0.78 12.20 -5.91
CA THR A 3 -1.46 12.75 -4.73
C THR A 3 -2.95 12.49 -4.83
N LEU A 4 -3.52 12.02 -3.73
CA LEU A 4 -4.94 11.73 -3.59
C LEU A 4 -5.51 12.61 -2.50
N GLU A 5 -6.58 13.31 -2.83
CA GLU A 5 -7.35 14.11 -1.88
C GLU A 5 -8.22 13.22 -0.98
N LYS A 6 -8.73 13.83 0.08
CA LYS A 6 -9.70 13.19 0.98
C LYS A 6 -10.88 12.66 0.17
N SER A 7 -11.22 11.38 0.36
CA SER A 7 -12.30 10.75 -0.38
C SER A 7 -13.04 9.70 0.44
N GLU A 8 -14.32 9.52 0.17
CA GLU A 8 -15.07 8.35 0.64
C GLU A 8 -14.88 7.22 -0.39
N VAL A 9 -14.42 6.07 0.08
CA VAL A 9 -14.23 4.87 -0.75
C VAL A 9 -15.09 3.72 -0.25
N THR A 10 -15.52 2.88 -1.18
CA THR A 10 -16.20 1.62 -0.88
C THR A 10 -15.26 0.47 -1.20
N LEU A 11 -14.99 -0.38 -0.21
CA LEU A 11 -14.16 -1.57 -0.31
C LEU A 11 -15.04 -2.82 -0.31
N GLY A 12 -14.59 -3.85 -1.02
CA GLY A 12 -15.27 -5.14 -1.14
C GLY A 12 -15.69 -5.45 -2.57
N LYS A 13 -15.39 -6.68 -3.01
CA LYS A 13 -15.76 -7.22 -4.31
C LYS A 13 -17.27 -7.50 -4.34
N PRO A 14 -17.99 -7.07 -5.40
CA PRO A 14 -19.40 -7.41 -5.57
C PRO A 14 -19.61 -8.92 -5.66
N ILE A 15 -20.74 -9.39 -5.14
CA ILE A 15 -21.07 -10.81 -5.10
C ILE A 15 -21.29 -11.41 -6.50
N ASP A 16 -21.79 -10.60 -7.43
CA ASP A 16 -22.05 -10.93 -8.83
C ASP A 16 -20.86 -10.62 -9.75
N TRP A 17 -19.70 -10.25 -9.19
CA TRP A 17 -18.54 -9.90 -9.98
C TRP A 17 -17.98 -11.14 -10.72
N PRO A 18 -17.74 -11.06 -12.05
CA PRO A 18 -17.50 -12.22 -12.91
C PRO A 18 -16.06 -12.75 -12.85
N SER A 19 -15.51 -12.88 -11.64
CA SER A 19 -14.24 -13.53 -11.37
C SER A 19 -14.28 -14.25 -10.02
N PHE A 20 -13.41 -15.24 -9.86
CA PHE A 20 -13.10 -15.79 -8.53
C PHE A 20 -12.61 -14.68 -7.59
N GLY A 21 -12.85 -14.84 -6.30
CA GLY A 21 -12.32 -14.01 -5.22
C GLY A 21 -12.26 -14.84 -3.95
N TRP A 22 -11.31 -14.54 -3.07
CA TRP A 22 -11.24 -15.15 -1.74
C TRP A 22 -12.35 -14.61 -0.83
N ASP A 23 -12.70 -15.35 0.22
CA ASP A 23 -13.76 -14.96 1.16
C ASP A 23 -13.54 -13.57 1.78
N ASN A 24 -12.28 -13.22 2.07
CA ASN A 24 -11.87 -11.94 2.64
C ASN A 24 -12.01 -10.73 1.68
N GLU A 25 -12.25 -10.97 0.39
CA GLU A 25 -12.42 -9.90 -0.59
C GLU A 25 -13.86 -9.40 -0.66
N TYR A 26 -14.82 -10.17 -0.14
CA TYR A 26 -16.25 -9.85 -0.19
C TYR A 26 -16.73 -9.08 1.05
N GLY A 27 -17.99 -8.66 1.00
CA GLY A 27 -18.57 -7.71 1.96
C GLY A 27 -18.60 -6.31 1.38
N THR A 28 -19.02 -5.34 2.18
CA THR A 28 -19.02 -3.93 1.77
C THR A 28 -18.67 -3.08 2.96
N GLU A 29 -17.59 -2.32 2.83
CA GLU A 29 -17.16 -1.36 3.83
C GLU A 29 -17.00 0.02 3.20
N LYS A 30 -17.59 1.04 3.84
CA LYS A 30 -17.37 2.44 3.47
C LYS A 30 -16.41 3.08 4.45
N ARG A 31 -15.42 3.80 3.94
CA ARG A 31 -14.43 4.52 4.77
C ARG A 31 -14.05 5.85 4.14
N ILE A 32 -13.87 6.85 5.00
CA ILE A 32 -13.25 8.12 4.63
C ILE A 32 -11.73 7.92 4.72
N VAL A 33 -11.05 8.17 3.61
CA VAL A 33 -9.59 8.11 3.51
C VAL A 33 -9.07 9.55 3.48
N GLU A 34 -8.17 9.87 4.40
CA GLU A 34 -7.51 11.18 4.45
C GLU A 34 -6.51 11.35 3.30
N PRO A 35 -6.13 12.59 2.94
CA PRO A 35 -5.21 12.84 1.83
C PRO A 35 -3.86 12.15 2.01
N PHE A 36 -3.35 11.53 0.95
CA PHE A 36 -2.03 10.90 0.95
C PHE A 36 -1.41 10.91 -0.44
N SER A 37 -0.18 10.42 -0.55
CA SER A 37 0.47 10.23 -1.84
C SER A 37 1.05 8.82 -1.95
N ALA A 38 0.94 8.23 -3.14
CA ALA A 38 1.50 6.92 -3.46
C ALA A 38 2.44 7.01 -4.65
N SER A 39 3.40 6.10 -4.75
CA SER A 39 4.19 5.98 -5.97
C SER A 39 3.31 5.40 -7.08
N SER A 40 3.51 5.86 -8.32
CA SER A 40 2.82 5.30 -9.50
C SER A 40 3.43 3.96 -9.93
N MET A 41 4.58 3.59 -9.38
CA MET A 41 5.37 2.41 -9.70
C MET A 41 5.93 1.80 -8.43
N LEU A 42 6.27 0.52 -8.48
CA LEU A 42 7.00 -0.16 -7.43
C LEU A 42 8.44 0.36 -7.34
N ILE A 43 9.03 0.25 -6.16
CA ILE A 43 10.45 0.56 -5.94
C ILE A 43 11.30 -0.43 -6.76
N SER A 44 12.21 0.10 -7.56
CA SER A 44 13.11 -0.70 -8.39
C SER A 44 14.26 -1.29 -7.59
N ASN A 45 14.88 -2.35 -8.13
CA ASN A 45 16.08 -2.94 -7.54
C ASN A 45 17.24 -1.93 -7.42
N LYS A 46 17.33 -0.95 -8.34
CA LYS A 46 18.35 0.10 -8.29
C LYS A 46 18.13 1.04 -7.11
N GLU A 47 16.89 1.47 -6.87
CA GLU A 47 16.54 2.31 -5.72
C GLU A 47 16.71 1.54 -4.41
N PHE A 48 16.32 0.27 -4.39
CA PHE A 48 16.55 -0.59 -3.23
C PHE A 48 18.06 -0.78 -2.96
N TYR A 49 18.88 -0.97 -4.00
CA TYR A 49 20.33 -1.07 -3.86
C TYR A 49 20.95 0.19 -3.24
N GLN A 50 20.43 1.39 -3.58
CA GLN A 50 20.86 2.64 -2.94
C GLN A 50 20.61 2.64 -1.43
N PHE A 51 19.47 2.11 -0.98
CA PHE A 51 19.20 1.91 0.44
C PHE A 51 20.21 0.96 1.10
N VAL A 52 20.56 -0.15 0.43
CA VAL A 52 21.53 -1.13 0.96
C VAL A 52 22.92 -0.51 1.14
N ILE A 53 23.46 0.15 0.12
CA ILE A 53 24.82 0.73 0.19
C ILE A 53 24.89 1.95 1.11
N ALA A 54 23.76 2.58 1.39
CA ALA A 54 23.64 3.62 2.42
C ALA A 54 23.51 3.02 3.84
N SER A 55 23.82 1.73 4.02
CA SER A 55 23.73 0.99 5.29
C SER A 55 22.32 0.99 5.90
N GLY A 56 21.27 0.98 5.09
CA GLY A 56 19.88 1.04 5.55
C GLY A 56 19.46 -0.14 6.45
N TYR A 57 20.03 -1.33 6.20
CA TYR A 57 19.80 -2.51 7.04
C TYR A 57 20.33 -2.38 8.47
N THR A 58 21.41 -1.62 8.68
CA THR A 58 22.05 -1.53 10.00
C THR A 58 21.61 -0.30 10.80
N GLN A 59 20.71 0.50 10.24
CA GLN A 59 20.27 1.76 10.85
C GLN A 59 18.88 1.57 11.47
N GLN A 60 18.84 1.30 12.78
CA GLN A 60 17.63 0.98 13.54
C GLN A 60 16.49 1.98 13.33
N ARG A 61 16.78 3.26 13.08
CA ARG A 61 15.75 4.29 12.84
C ARG A 61 14.80 3.99 11.68
N TYR A 62 15.18 3.10 10.76
CA TYR A 62 14.35 2.70 9.63
C TYR A 62 13.48 1.47 9.90
N TRP A 63 13.63 0.84 11.08
CA TRP A 63 12.99 -0.42 11.42
C TRP A 63 12.09 -0.26 12.63
N SER A 64 10.97 -0.98 12.61
CA SER A 64 10.13 -1.15 13.79
C SER A 64 10.82 -2.05 14.81
N ASN A 65 10.32 -2.10 16.05
CA ASN A 65 10.88 -2.99 17.06
C ASN A 65 10.61 -4.47 16.74
N ASP A 66 9.49 -4.77 16.07
CA ASP A 66 9.01 -6.13 15.82
C ASP A 66 9.47 -6.70 14.47
N GLY A 67 10.16 -5.88 13.66
CA GLY A 67 10.54 -6.20 12.29
C GLY A 67 9.44 -5.85 11.32
#